data_AF-A0A0S8JK47-F1
#
_entry.id   AF-A0A0S8JK47-F1
#
_cell.length_a   1.000
_cell.length_b   1.000
_cell.length_c   1.000
_cell.angle_alpha   90.00
_cell.angle_beta   90.00
_cell.angle_gamma   90.00
#
_symmetry.space_group_name_H-M   'P 1'
#
loop_
_entity.id
_entity.type
_entity.pdbx_description
1 polymer ?
#
loop_
_entity_poly.entity_id
_entity_poly.type
_entity_poly.pdbx_seq_one_letter_code
_entity_poly.pdbx_strand_id
1 'polypeptide(L)'
;MLDGVSMQPIISDPDQSTRDFIFSENGYTRSVSDGTYKYIALRYPEMLINKMESGEIDYVPSYVKAWPQAHSAIAMNGFPCYFDQDQFYNLTDDPYEQENLYNTMRDSKEFRVLKAALEAHLESFDHPFDLTQIPFLETQEYRKLAEKNLEFDLLSIPWLSRDHGFISWPPEED
;
A
#
# COMPACT_ATOMS: atom_id res chain seq x y z
N MET A 1 5.96 18.99 -14.75
CA MET A 1 4.50 19.06 -14.95
C MET A 1 3.86 19.26 -13.58
N LEU A 2 2.69 19.89 -13.48
CA LEU A 2 1.97 20.04 -12.22
C LEU A 2 0.74 19.13 -12.28
N ASP A 3 0.65 18.15 -11.37
CA ASP A 3 -0.46 17.18 -11.34
C ASP A 3 -1.69 17.70 -10.56
N GLY A 4 -1.50 18.78 -9.79
CA GLY A 4 -2.58 19.43 -9.04
C GLY A 4 -3.58 20.13 -9.94
N VAL A 5 -4.87 19.89 -9.69
CA VAL A 5 -5.99 20.63 -10.31
C VAL A 5 -6.70 21.48 -9.27
N SER A 6 -7.31 22.59 -9.70
CA SER A 6 -8.04 23.51 -8.81
C SER A 6 -9.17 22.80 -8.07
N MET A 7 -9.30 23.07 -6.77
CA MET A 7 -10.42 22.58 -5.93
C MET A 7 -11.64 23.50 -5.98
N GLN A 8 -11.55 24.67 -6.63
CA GLN A 8 -12.66 25.63 -6.73
C GLN A 8 -13.98 25.01 -7.22
N PRO A 9 -14.00 24.11 -8.22
CA PRO A 9 -15.24 23.49 -8.69
C PRO A 9 -15.94 22.71 -7.56
N ILE A 10 -15.19 21.87 -6.83
CA ILE A 10 -15.70 21.08 -5.68
C ILE A 10 -16.21 21.96 -4.55
N ILE A 11 -15.54 23.09 -4.28
CA ILE A 11 -15.98 24.04 -3.23
C ILE A 11 -17.32 24.69 -3.60
N SER A 12 -17.57 24.91 -4.89
CA SER A 12 -18.79 25.55 -5.38
C SER A 12 -19.95 24.56 -5.56
N ASP A 13 -19.61 23.32 -5.92
CA ASP A 13 -20.54 22.21 -6.10
C ASP A 13 -19.90 20.91 -5.59
N PRO A 14 -20.28 20.42 -4.40
CA PRO A 14 -19.70 19.21 -3.81
C PRO A 14 -19.88 17.95 -4.65
N ASP A 15 -20.88 17.91 -5.54
CA ASP A 15 -21.14 16.76 -6.42
C ASP A 15 -20.29 16.79 -7.70
N GLN A 16 -19.52 17.86 -7.92
CA GLN A 16 -18.65 17.99 -9.07
C GLN A 16 -17.34 17.23 -8.89
N SER A 17 -17.05 16.26 -9.77
CA SER A 17 -15.72 15.64 -9.85
C SER A 17 -14.73 16.49 -10.64
N THR A 18 -13.46 16.49 -10.21
CA THR A 18 -12.35 17.17 -10.90
C THR A 18 -11.32 16.20 -11.51
N ARG A 19 -11.42 14.90 -11.21
CA ARG A 19 -10.52 13.85 -11.72
C ARG A 19 -11.14 12.48 -11.56
N ASP A 20 -10.75 11.55 -12.44
CA ASP A 20 -11.18 10.17 -12.38
C ASP A 20 -10.31 9.32 -11.44
N PHE A 21 -9.02 9.66 -11.32
CA PHE A 21 -8.07 8.89 -10.50
C PHE A 21 -7.22 9.79 -9.59
N ILE A 22 -6.84 9.24 -8.44
CA ILE A 22 -5.85 9.80 -7.52
C ILE A 22 -4.64 8.86 -7.50
N PHE A 23 -3.46 9.41 -7.76
CA PHE A 23 -2.19 8.69 -7.66
C PHE A 23 -1.52 8.99 -6.33
N SER A 24 -0.84 8.01 -5.75
CA SER A 24 0.01 8.23 -4.57
C SER A 24 1.30 7.43 -4.66
N GLU A 25 2.34 7.98 -4.03
CA GLU A 25 3.67 7.41 -3.98
C GLU A 25 4.16 7.39 -2.54
N ASN A 26 4.67 6.24 -2.10
CA ASN A 26 5.38 6.13 -0.83
C ASN A 26 6.56 5.16 -0.95
N GLY A 27 7.77 5.70 -1.14
CA GLY A 27 8.97 4.87 -1.21
C GLY A 27 8.88 3.82 -2.33
N TYR A 28 8.81 2.54 -1.94
CA TYR A 28 8.73 1.40 -2.86
C TYR A 28 7.31 1.09 -3.34
N THR A 29 6.31 1.90 -2.99
CA THR A 29 4.93 1.69 -3.42
C THR A 29 4.43 2.79 -4.36
N ARG A 30 3.56 2.40 -5.28
CA ARG A 30 2.72 3.30 -6.07
C ARG A 30 1.27 2.82 -5.97
N SER A 31 0.34 3.76 -5.91
CA SER A 31 -1.08 3.43 -5.88
C SER A 31 -1.89 4.33 -6.78
N VAL A 32 -3.06 3.82 -7.14
CA VAL A 32 -4.11 4.55 -7.85
C VAL A 32 -5.46 4.20 -7.22
N SER A 33 -6.35 5.19 -7.14
CA SER A 33 -7.74 4.98 -6.72
C SER A 33 -8.69 5.78 -7.59
N ASP A 34 -9.86 5.23 -7.87
CA ASP A 34 -10.99 5.91 -8.53
C ASP A 34 -12.05 6.42 -7.53
N GLY A 35 -11.77 6.31 -6.23
CA GLY A 35 -12.71 6.64 -5.15
C GLY A 35 -13.57 5.47 -4.66
N THR A 36 -13.75 4.41 -5.47
CA THR A 36 -14.43 3.18 -5.06
C THR A 36 -13.41 2.07 -4.80
N TYR A 37 -12.49 1.86 -5.73
CA TYR A 37 -11.44 0.87 -5.62
C TYR A 37 -10.08 1.54 -5.47
N LYS A 38 -9.15 0.80 -4.85
CA LYS A 38 -7.76 1.21 -4.74
C LYS A 38 -6.86 0.05 -5.10
N TYR A 39 -5.85 0.33 -5.91
CA TYR A 39 -4.76 -0.60 -6.22
C TYR A 39 -3.45 -0.03 -5.70
N ILE A 40 -2.66 -0.84 -4.99
CA ILE A 40 -1.31 -0.53 -4.51
C ILE A 40 -0.35 -1.59 -5.03
N ALA A 41 0.75 -1.15 -5.63
CA ALA A 41 1.85 -1.99 -6.08
C ALA A 41 3.10 -1.69 -5.25
N LEU A 42 3.64 -2.70 -4.57
CA LEU A 42 4.93 -2.67 -3.88
C LEU A 42 5.99 -3.32 -4.76
N ARG A 43 7.08 -2.62 -5.07
CA ARG A 43 8.19 -3.16 -5.88
C ARG A 43 9.53 -2.78 -5.28
N TYR A 44 10.30 -3.80 -4.92
CA TYR A 44 11.65 -3.60 -4.40
C TYR A 44 12.69 -3.53 -5.51
N PRO A 45 13.73 -2.69 -5.37
CA PRO A 45 14.89 -2.75 -6.25
C PRO A 45 15.61 -4.10 -6.08
N GLU A 46 16.21 -4.61 -7.17
CA GLU A 46 16.93 -5.89 -7.24
C GLU A 46 17.94 -6.06 -6.10
N MET A 47 18.67 -5.00 -5.76
CA MET A 47 19.61 -5.01 -4.64
C MET A 47 18.97 -5.44 -3.32
N LEU A 48 17.77 -4.96 -3.00
CA LEU A 48 17.08 -5.33 -1.76
C LEU A 48 16.53 -6.75 -1.83
N ILE A 49 16.04 -7.18 -2.99
CA ILE A 49 15.61 -8.56 -3.22
C ILE A 49 16.79 -9.51 -2.94
N ASN A 50 17.96 -9.26 -3.54
CA ASN A 50 19.16 -10.08 -3.34
C ASN A 50 19.63 -10.11 -1.88
N LYS A 51 19.49 -9.00 -1.13
CA LYS A 51 19.82 -8.96 0.30
C LYS A 51 18.86 -9.80 1.15
N MET A 52 17.57 -9.77 0.82
CA MET A 52 16.57 -10.60 1.50
C MET A 52 16.77 -12.08 1.17
N GLU A 53 16.99 -12.42 -0.10
CA GLU A 53 17.21 -13.80 -0.56
C GLU A 53 18.50 -14.42 -0.01
N SER A 54 19.59 -13.63 0.07
CA SER A 54 20.86 -14.10 0.64
C SER A 54 20.85 -14.20 2.17
N GLY A 55 19.84 -13.60 2.83
CA GLY A 55 19.81 -13.46 4.28
C GLY A 55 20.79 -12.42 4.84
N GLU A 56 21.34 -11.52 4.00
CA GLU A 56 22.12 -10.36 4.47
C GLU A 56 21.25 -9.47 5.36
N ILE A 57 19.96 -9.34 5.02
CA ILE A 57 18.95 -8.74 5.87
C ILE A 57 17.88 -9.77 6.20
N ASP A 58 17.42 -9.75 7.44
CA ASP A 58 16.47 -10.70 7.97
C ASP A 58 15.13 -10.04 8.33
N TYR A 59 14.79 -8.95 7.67
CA TYR A 59 13.52 -8.23 7.78
C TYR A 59 13.12 -7.65 6.42
N VAL A 60 11.85 -7.24 6.28
CA VAL A 60 11.37 -6.57 5.07
C VAL A 60 11.55 -5.04 5.20
N PRO A 61 12.36 -4.39 4.34
CA PRO A 61 12.69 -2.98 4.52
C PRO A 61 11.54 -2.06 4.10
N SER A 62 11.29 -1.01 4.89
CA SER A 62 10.61 0.20 4.41
C SER A 62 11.61 1.19 3.80
N TYR A 63 11.09 2.26 3.19
CA TYR A 63 11.93 3.33 2.65
C TYR A 63 12.67 4.14 3.74
N VAL A 64 12.21 4.09 5.00
CA VAL A 64 12.75 4.91 6.10
C VAL A 64 14.16 4.48 6.54
N LYS A 65 14.73 3.37 6.02
CA LYS A 65 16.12 2.91 6.26
C LYS A 65 16.53 2.93 7.74
N ALA A 66 15.58 2.70 8.64
CA ALA A 66 15.81 2.69 10.08
C ALA A 66 15.64 1.27 10.60
N TRP A 67 16.57 0.85 11.45
CA TRP A 67 16.42 -0.34 12.30
C TRP A 67 16.26 0.12 13.76
N PRO A 68 15.25 -0.37 14.49
CA PRO A 68 14.23 -1.32 14.08
C PRO A 68 13.20 -0.72 13.09
N GLN A 69 12.55 -1.55 12.27
CA GLN A 69 11.48 -1.15 11.33
C GLN A 69 10.16 -0.79 12.07
N ALA A 70 10.28 0.02 13.12
CA ALA A 70 9.23 0.49 14.00
C ALA A 70 7.96 0.98 13.27
N HIS A 71 8.16 1.79 12.23
CA HIS A 71 7.07 2.36 11.43
C HIS A 71 6.29 1.28 10.67
N SER A 72 6.98 0.25 10.16
CA SER A 72 6.34 -0.88 9.50
C SER A 72 5.55 -1.73 10.47
N ALA A 73 6.08 -1.98 11.67
CA ALA A 73 5.36 -2.71 12.72
C ALA A 73 4.01 -2.03 13.06
N ILE A 74 4.02 -0.70 13.21
CA ILE A 74 2.80 0.09 13.44
C ILE A 74 1.83 -0.02 12.26
N ALA A 75 2.34 0.10 11.03
CA ALA A 75 1.51 0.03 9.83
C ALA A 75 0.88 -1.36 9.64
N MET A 76 1.65 -2.43 9.82
CA MET A 76 1.17 -3.81 9.69
C MET A 76 0.04 -4.16 10.66
N ASN A 77 -0.01 -3.52 11.83
CA ASN A 77 -1.13 -3.71 12.76
C ASN A 77 -2.44 -3.11 12.24
N GLY A 78 -2.36 -2.00 11.50
CA GLY A 78 -3.53 -1.38 10.88
C GLY A 78 -3.90 -1.98 9.53
N PHE A 79 -2.92 -2.56 8.82
CA PHE A 79 -3.03 -2.99 7.43
C PHE A 79 -2.39 -4.39 7.29
N PRO A 80 -3.16 -5.48 7.45
CA PRO A 80 -2.63 -6.85 7.47
C PRO A 80 -1.80 -7.23 6.22
N CYS A 81 -2.18 -6.66 5.07
CA CYS A 81 -1.56 -6.91 3.77
C CYS A 81 -0.47 -5.88 3.41
N TYR A 82 0.06 -5.12 4.38
CA TYR A 82 1.00 -4.01 4.16
C TYR A 82 2.19 -4.33 3.24
N PHE A 83 2.73 -5.55 3.34
CA PHE A 83 3.88 -6.01 2.56
C PHE A 83 3.52 -6.91 1.38
N ASP A 84 2.24 -7.09 1.07
CA ASP A 84 1.82 -7.78 -0.14
C ASP A 84 2.24 -6.95 -1.36
N GLN A 85 2.74 -7.65 -2.37
CA GLN A 85 3.25 -7.03 -3.59
C GLN A 85 2.16 -6.27 -4.35
N ASP A 86 0.96 -6.83 -4.40
CA ASP A 86 -0.19 -6.23 -5.03
C ASP A 86 -1.37 -6.29 -4.07
N GLN A 87 -1.94 -5.11 -3.82
CA GLN A 87 -3.04 -4.93 -2.90
C GLN A 87 -4.18 -4.26 -3.63
N PHE A 88 -5.37 -4.85 -3.57
CA PHE A 88 -6.55 -4.34 -4.24
C PHE A 88 -7.74 -4.35 -3.29
N TYR A 89 -8.34 -3.19 -3.05
CA TYR A 89 -9.39 -3.00 -2.06
C TYR A 89 -10.62 -2.34 -2.68
N ASN A 90 -11.81 -2.72 -2.19
CA ASN A 90 -13.04 -1.96 -2.40
C ASN A 90 -13.23 -1.02 -1.20
N LEU A 91 -12.94 0.26 -1.35
CA LEU A 91 -13.04 1.25 -0.27
C LEU A 91 -14.48 1.57 0.14
N THR A 92 -15.48 1.16 -0.65
CA THR A 92 -16.90 1.31 -0.25
C THR A 92 -17.29 0.26 0.80
N ASP A 93 -16.83 -0.98 0.62
CA ASP A 93 -17.15 -2.10 1.52
C ASP A 93 -16.08 -2.31 2.60
N ASP A 94 -14.83 -1.95 2.30
CA ASP A 94 -13.66 -2.07 3.16
C ASP A 94 -12.88 -0.74 3.16
N PRO A 95 -13.43 0.32 3.79
CA PRO A 95 -12.78 1.64 3.85
C PRO A 95 -11.45 1.63 4.62
N TYR A 96 -11.17 0.55 5.35
CA TYR A 96 -10.01 0.41 6.21
C TYR A 96 -8.94 -0.51 5.63
N GLU A 97 -9.13 -1.06 4.43
CA GLU A 97 -8.11 -1.83 3.69
C GLU A 97 -7.67 -3.09 4.46
N GLN A 98 -8.64 -3.81 5.00
CA GLN A 98 -8.46 -5.00 5.82
C GLN A 98 -8.40 -6.29 5.00
N GLU A 99 -9.12 -6.37 3.87
CA GLU A 99 -9.18 -7.55 3.02
C GLU A 99 -8.62 -7.27 1.62
N ASN A 100 -7.43 -7.81 1.33
CA ASN A 100 -6.83 -7.72 0.01
C ASN A 100 -7.53 -8.65 -1.01
N LEU A 101 -8.28 -8.05 -1.93
CA LEU A 101 -9.03 -8.72 -3.00
C LEU A 101 -8.18 -9.09 -4.22
N TYR A 102 -6.87 -8.80 -4.23
CA TYR A 102 -6.05 -8.98 -5.43
C TYR A 102 -6.13 -10.41 -5.99
N ASN A 103 -5.97 -11.44 -5.15
CA ASN A 103 -5.95 -12.83 -5.64
C ASN A 103 -7.29 -13.28 -6.23
N THR A 104 -8.42 -12.77 -5.73
CA THR A 104 -9.76 -13.14 -6.19
C THR A 104 -10.21 -12.29 -7.37
N MET A 105 -9.73 -11.05 -7.48
CA MET A 105 -10.20 -10.05 -8.44
C MET A 105 -9.14 -9.59 -9.45
N ARG A 106 -7.93 -10.18 -9.51
CA ARG A 106 -6.88 -9.78 -10.47
C ARG A 106 -7.29 -9.85 -11.95
N ASP A 107 -8.31 -10.65 -12.28
CA ASP A 107 -8.84 -10.80 -13.64
C ASP A 107 -10.13 -9.98 -13.87
N SER A 108 -10.55 -9.19 -12.87
CA SER A 108 -11.74 -8.34 -12.92
C SER A 108 -11.55 -7.16 -13.87
N LYS A 109 -12.67 -6.50 -14.23
CA LYS A 109 -12.61 -5.30 -15.07
C LYS A 109 -12.07 -4.12 -14.26
N GLU A 110 -12.49 -4.02 -13.02
CA GLU A 110 -12.19 -2.95 -12.06
C GLU A 110 -10.68 -2.88 -11.81
N PHE A 111 -10.06 -4.03 -11.52
CA PHE A 111 -8.61 -4.12 -11.36
C PHE A 111 -7.86 -3.72 -12.65
N ARG A 112 -8.29 -4.21 -13.81
CA ARG A 112 -7.66 -3.86 -15.10
C ARG A 112 -7.72 -2.37 -15.39
N VAL A 113 -8.82 -1.70 -15.05
CA VAL A 113 -8.95 -0.24 -15.24
C VAL A 113 -7.94 0.51 -14.38
N LEU A 114 -7.85 0.18 -13.08
CA LEU A 114 -6.87 0.82 -12.20
C LEU A 114 -5.43 0.51 -12.62
N LYS A 115 -5.11 -0.75 -12.93
CA LYS A 115 -3.77 -1.13 -13.37
C LYS A 115 -3.35 -0.35 -14.62
N ALA A 116 -4.24 -0.26 -15.62
CA ALA A 116 -3.99 0.52 -16.83
C ALA A 116 -3.84 2.02 -16.55
N ALA A 117 -4.62 2.58 -15.62
CA ALA A 117 -4.49 3.97 -15.21
C ALA A 117 -3.14 4.25 -14.52
N LEU A 118 -2.68 3.31 -13.68
CA LEU A 118 -1.36 3.40 -13.05
C LEU A 118 -0.24 3.29 -14.09
N GLU A 119 -0.29 2.30 -14.99
CA GLU A 119 0.67 2.14 -16.08
C GLU A 119 0.78 3.42 -16.92
N ALA A 120 -0.35 3.96 -17.38
CA ALA A 120 -0.38 5.19 -18.18
C ALA A 120 0.20 6.40 -17.43
N HIS A 121 -0.03 6.51 -16.12
CA HIS A 121 0.58 7.57 -15.32
C HIS A 121 2.09 7.39 -15.17
N LEU A 122 2.54 6.15 -14.95
CA LEU A 122 3.97 5.84 -14.79
C LEU A 122 4.76 6.05 -16.09
N GLU A 123 4.16 5.83 -17.25
CA GLU A 123 4.75 6.11 -18.56
C GLU A 123 5.08 7.61 -18.77
N SER A 124 4.49 8.51 -17.97
CA SER A 124 4.79 9.95 -18.05
C SER A 124 6.13 10.35 -17.43
N PHE A 125 6.79 9.45 -16.70
CA PHE A 125 8.08 9.70 -16.05
C PHE A 125 9.26 9.21 -16.92
N ASP A 126 10.39 9.93 -16.90
CA ASP A 126 11.61 9.54 -17.61
C ASP A 126 12.18 8.18 -17.13
N HIS A 127 11.93 7.85 -15.86
CA HIS A 127 12.33 6.61 -15.21
C HIS A 127 11.09 5.97 -14.57
N PRO A 128 10.27 5.27 -15.36
CA PRO A 128 9.00 4.72 -14.87
C PRO A 128 9.26 3.67 -13.79
N PHE A 129 8.36 3.64 -12.81
CA PHE A 129 8.32 2.60 -11.79
C PHE A 129 7.93 1.27 -12.46
N ASP A 130 8.76 0.23 -12.33
CA ASP A 130 8.52 -1.06 -12.95
C ASP A 130 7.48 -1.87 -12.16
N LEU A 131 6.32 -2.13 -12.77
CA LEU A 131 5.23 -2.91 -12.16
C LEU A 131 5.41 -4.43 -12.30
N THR A 132 6.52 -4.90 -12.85
CA THR A 132 6.82 -6.33 -13.01
C THR A 132 6.71 -7.08 -11.67
N GLN A 133 6.06 -8.24 -11.69
CA GLN A 133 5.92 -9.09 -10.51
C GLN A 133 7.29 -9.63 -10.08
N ILE A 134 7.55 -9.66 -8.78
CA ILE A 134 8.76 -10.21 -8.18
C ILE A 134 8.41 -11.56 -7.55
N PRO A 135 8.79 -12.70 -8.18
CA PRO A 135 8.40 -14.02 -7.68
C PRO A 135 8.77 -14.30 -6.22
N PHE A 136 9.89 -13.73 -5.76
CA PHE A 136 10.33 -13.86 -4.37
C PHE A 136 9.29 -13.35 -3.35
N LEU A 137 8.57 -12.26 -3.67
CA LEU A 137 7.57 -11.67 -2.75
C LEU A 137 6.34 -12.56 -2.56
N GLU A 138 6.11 -13.53 -3.44
CA GLU A 138 5.01 -14.50 -3.34
C GLU A 138 5.38 -15.74 -2.51
N THR A 139 6.66 -15.87 -2.12
CA THR A 139 7.17 -17.05 -1.42
C THR A 139 6.78 -17.08 0.06
N GLN A 140 6.78 -18.27 0.65
CA GLN A 140 6.57 -18.44 2.09
C GLN A 140 7.75 -17.88 2.90
N GLU A 141 8.95 -17.90 2.32
CA GLU A 141 10.18 -17.35 2.86
C GLU A 141 10.04 -15.84 3.07
N TYR A 142 9.55 -15.11 2.05
CA TYR A 142 9.27 -13.68 2.18
C TYR A 142 8.18 -13.38 3.22
N ARG A 143 7.10 -14.18 3.27
CA ARG A 143 6.05 -14.01 4.28
C ARG A 143 6.59 -14.10 5.71
N LYS A 144 7.45 -15.10 5.98
CA LYS A 144 8.14 -15.24 7.27
C LYS A 144 9.07 -14.07 7.56
N LEU A 145 9.72 -13.52 6.53
CA LEU A 145 10.56 -12.35 6.66
C LEU A 145 9.74 -11.10 7.06
N ALA A 146 8.55 -10.95 6.47
CA ALA A 146 7.64 -9.85 6.79
C ALA A 146 7.14 -9.95 8.24
N GLU A 147 6.80 -11.15 8.71
CA GLU A 147 6.38 -11.39 10.11
C GLU A 147 7.43 -10.94 11.13
N LYS A 148 8.73 -11.03 10.81
CA LYS A 148 9.80 -10.54 11.70
C LYS A 148 9.72 -9.04 11.97
N ASN A 149 9.11 -8.25 11.08
CA ASN A 149 8.89 -6.83 11.33
C ASN A 149 7.95 -6.58 12.53
N LEU A 150 7.15 -7.57 12.94
CA LEU A 150 6.29 -7.50 14.12
C LEU A 150 7.01 -7.89 15.42
N GLU A 151 8.21 -8.50 15.37
CA GLU A 151 8.95 -8.88 16.58
C GLU A 151 9.35 -7.66 17.42
N PHE A 152 9.47 -6.49 16.79
CA PHE A 152 9.65 -5.23 17.51
C PHE A 152 8.29 -4.70 17.99
N ASP A 153 7.84 -5.21 19.14
CA ASP A 153 6.56 -4.86 19.74
C ASP A 153 6.55 -3.41 20.26
N LEU A 154 6.06 -2.52 19.41
CA LEU A 154 5.74 -1.13 19.76
C LEU A 154 4.33 -0.95 20.28
N LEU A 155 3.48 -1.97 20.15
CA LEU A 155 2.06 -1.87 20.43
C LEU A 155 1.76 -2.12 21.91
N SER A 156 2.66 -2.80 22.62
CA SER A 156 2.62 -2.87 24.09
C SER A 156 2.99 -1.56 24.79
N ILE A 157 3.45 -0.54 24.06
CA ILE A 157 3.71 0.79 24.62
C ILE A 157 2.37 1.49 24.93
N PRO A 158 2.00 1.70 26.21
CA PRO A 158 0.62 2.07 26.56
C PRO A 158 0.15 3.41 25.99
N TRP A 159 1.06 4.35 25.74
CA TRP A 159 0.74 5.66 25.15
C TRP A 159 0.78 5.67 23.61
N LEU A 160 1.29 4.61 22.99
CA LEU A 160 1.33 4.41 21.55
C LEU A 160 0.18 3.51 21.06
N SER A 161 -0.64 2.99 21.98
CA SER A 161 -1.91 2.35 21.65
C SER A 161 -2.70 3.23 20.68
N ARG A 162 -3.06 2.65 19.54
CA ARG A 162 -3.84 3.33 18.50
C ARG A 162 -5.09 3.95 19.10
N ASP A 163 -5.36 5.20 18.75
CA ASP A 163 -6.50 5.99 19.25
C ASP A 163 -6.60 6.00 20.79
N HIS A 164 -5.44 5.92 21.47
CA HIS A 164 -5.29 5.79 22.92
C HIS A 164 -6.10 4.63 23.53
N GLY A 165 -6.43 3.61 22.73
CA GLY A 165 -7.26 2.48 23.14
C GLY A 165 -8.75 2.79 23.28
N PHE A 166 -9.21 3.96 22.81
CA PHE A 166 -10.62 4.35 22.89
C PHE A 166 -11.45 3.84 21.70
N ILE A 167 -10.82 3.55 20.57
CA ILE A 167 -11.48 3.11 19.34
C ILE A 167 -11.00 1.70 19.01
N SER A 168 -11.96 0.78 18.80
CA SER A 168 -11.67 -0.51 18.18
C SER A 168 -11.39 -0.28 16.70
N TRP A 169 -10.30 -0.83 16.18
CA TRP A 169 -9.95 -0.71 14.76
C TRP A 169 -9.88 -2.08 14.09
N PRO A 170 -10.48 -2.27 12.90
CA PRO A 170 -11.37 -1.32 12.23
C PRO A 170 -12.63 -1.02 13.07
N PRO A 171 -13.17 0.22 13.02
CA PRO A 171 -14.41 0.58 13.69
C PRO A 171 -15.52 -0.39 13.33
N GLU A 172 -16.28 -0.83 14.32
CA GLU A 172 -17.55 -1.53 14.07
C GLU A 172 -18.49 -0.56 13.35
N GLU A 173 -19.23 -1.06 12.36
CA GLU A 173 -20.25 -0.25 11.67
C GLU A 173 -21.35 0.13 12.67
N ASP A 174 -21.71 1.42 12.71
CA ASP A 174 -22.80 1.98 13.53
C ASP A 174 -24.20 1.53 13.05
#